data_AF-B3RMJ6-F1
#
_entry.id   AF-B3RMJ6-F1
#
_cell.length_a   1.000
_cell.length_b   1.000
_cell.length_c   1.000
_cell.angle_alpha   90.00
_cell.angle_beta   90.00
_cell.angle_gamma   90.00
#
_symmetry.space_group_name_H-M   'P 1'
#
loop_
_entity.id
_entity.type
_entity.pdbx_description
1 polymer ?
#
loop_
_entity_poly.entity_id
_entity_poly.type
_entity_poly.pdbx_seq_one_letter_code
_entity_poly.pdbx_strand_id
1 'polypeptide(L)'
;MEIVGDMMARLIKAVAQKPFKKSRSPNFDFFVETGSSSGMKSTRISEKTDSVSEAWKNALLNVHKLGQNIAEAIVNEYKTPGDLIMAYRSNAEDCNQLLANIKARRGVAGSSERRIGPALSRNIHKIFTSSQPLDEI
;
A
#
# COMPACT_ATOMS: atom_id res chain seq x y z
N MET A 1 33.07 25.19 6.52
CA MET A 1 31.94 26.09 6.88
C MET A 1 30.62 25.70 6.22
N GLU A 2 30.63 24.99 5.08
CA GLU A 2 29.42 24.59 4.33
C GLU A 2 28.44 23.71 5.13
N ILE A 3 28.95 22.74 5.89
CA ILE A 3 28.13 21.84 6.74
C ILE A 3 27.32 22.60 7.80
N VAL A 4 27.91 23.67 8.36
CA VAL A 4 27.25 24.49 9.39
C VAL A 4 26.11 25.30 8.77
N GLY A 5 26.31 25.85 7.57
CA GLY A 5 25.26 26.56 6.82
C GLY A 5 24.06 25.67 6.52
N ASP A 6 24.32 24.45 6.05
CA ASP A 6 23.29 23.45 5.76
C ASP A 6 22.50 23.03 7.02
N MET A 7 23.20 22.82 8.14
CA MET A 7 22.56 22.52 9.41
C MET A 7 21.65 23.66 9.88
N MET A 8 22.11 24.91 9.77
CA MET A 8 21.32 26.08 10.16
C MET A 8 20.10 26.26 9.25
N ALA A 9 20.24 26.04 7.94
CA ALA A 9 19.11 26.10 7.01
C ALA A 9 18.04 25.04 7.34
N ARG A 10 18.45 23.81 7.66
CA ARG A 10 17.54 22.74 8.09
C ARG A 10 16.85 23.06 9.41
N LEU A 11 17.59 23.62 10.37
CA LEU A 11 17.06 24.02 11.68
C LEU A 11 16.01 25.12 11.53
N ILE A 12 16.32 26.18 10.78
CA ILE A 12 15.42 27.31 10.52
C ILE A 12 14.14 26.80 9.84
N LYS A 13 14.28 25.94 8.82
CA LYS A 13 13.13 25.32 8.15
C LYS A 13 12.27 24.51 9.12
N ALA A 14 12.89 23.71 10.00
CA ALA A 14 12.16 22.91 10.98
C ALA A 14 11.40 23.77 11.99
N VAL A 15 12.02 24.85 12.48
CA VAL A 15 11.38 25.81 13.40
C VAL A 15 10.20 26.51 12.72
N ALA A 16 10.36 26.95 11.46
CA ALA A 16 9.30 27.59 10.69
C ALA A 16 8.11 26.66 10.40
N GLN A 17 8.35 25.36 10.18
CA GLN A 17 7.30 24.38 9.89
C GLN A 17 6.57 23.85 11.14
N LYS A 18 7.14 24.01 12.34
CA LYS A 18 6.57 23.51 13.60
C LYS A 18 5.12 23.95 13.89
N PRO A 19 4.74 25.24 13.78
CA PRO A 19 3.35 25.65 14.05
C PRO A 19 2.36 25.03 13.06
N PHE A 20 2.73 24.98 11.78
CA PHE A 20 1.91 24.38 10.73
C PHE A 20 1.71 22.87 10.92
N LYS A 21 2.75 22.15 11.33
CA LYS A 21 2.65 20.72 11.68
C LYS A 21 1.77 20.48 12.91
N LYS A 22 1.76 21.40 13.89
CA LYS A 22 0.93 21.29 15.10
C LYS A 22 -0.56 21.55 14.84
N SER A 23 -0.90 22.43 13.90
CA SER A 23 -2.29 22.73 13.54
C SER A 23 -2.91 21.69 12.60
N ARG A 24 -2.10 20.77 12.09
CA ARG A 24 -2.54 19.70 11.18
C ARG A 24 -3.19 18.58 11.99
N SER A 25 -4.33 18.07 11.53
CA SER A 25 -4.99 16.93 12.16
C SER A 25 -4.15 15.66 12.00
N PRO A 26 -3.90 14.88 13.07
CA PRO A 26 -3.08 13.67 13.01
C PRO A 26 -3.73 12.53 12.21
N ASN A 27 -5.03 12.63 11.94
CA ASN A 27 -5.87 11.56 11.42
C ASN A 27 -5.46 11.03 10.03
N PHE A 28 -4.56 11.72 9.30
CA PHE A 28 -4.05 11.30 7.99
C PHE A 28 -2.55 11.53 7.82
N ASP A 29 -1.79 11.69 8.91
CA ASP A 29 -0.38 12.05 8.81
C ASP A 29 0.43 11.00 8.03
N PHE A 30 0.10 9.71 8.18
CA PHE A 30 0.71 8.63 7.40
C PHE A 30 0.52 8.80 5.88
N PHE A 31 -0.68 9.19 5.43
CA PHE A 31 -0.98 9.30 4.00
C PHE A 31 -0.31 10.52 3.34
N VAL A 32 0.12 11.50 4.13
CA VAL A 32 0.76 12.72 3.60
C VAL A 32 2.26 12.75 3.83
N GLU A 33 2.78 12.03 4.82
CA GLU A 33 4.22 11.89 5.02
C GLU A 33 4.89 11.02 3.95
N THR A 34 4.14 10.11 3.31
CA THR A 34 4.57 9.30 2.15
C THR A 34 4.92 10.13 0.91
N GLY A 35 4.55 11.42 0.86
CA GLY A 35 5.04 12.34 -0.17
C GLY A 35 6.52 12.70 -0.03
N SER A 36 7.17 12.42 1.11
CA SER A 36 8.55 12.87 1.37
C SER A 36 9.45 11.90 2.14
N SER A 37 8.94 10.98 2.97
CA SER A 37 9.78 10.08 3.80
C SER A 37 9.67 8.59 3.46
N SER A 38 8.52 8.14 2.94
CA SER A 38 8.35 6.79 2.41
C SER A 38 8.41 6.89 0.89
N GLY A 39 9.30 6.16 0.22
CA GLY A 39 9.53 6.28 -1.24
C GLY A 39 8.33 5.98 -2.16
N MET A 40 7.11 5.87 -1.63
CA MET A 40 5.87 5.61 -2.35
C MET A 40 5.29 6.93 -2.89
N LYS A 41 5.88 7.44 -3.96
CA LYS A 41 5.28 8.55 -4.71
C LYS A 41 3.98 8.04 -5.36
N SER A 42 2.92 8.85 -5.32
CA SER A 42 1.71 8.57 -6.11
C SER A 42 2.12 8.31 -7.56
N THR A 43 1.78 7.14 -8.11
CA THR A 43 2.04 6.86 -9.52
C THR A 43 1.27 7.86 -10.36
N ARG A 44 1.98 8.52 -11.26
CA ARG A 44 1.35 9.39 -12.23
C ARG A 44 0.62 8.49 -13.22
N ILE A 45 -0.71 8.48 -13.14
CA ILE A 45 -1.54 7.75 -14.09
C ILE A 45 -1.36 8.43 -15.46
N SER A 46 -0.85 7.67 -16.42
CA SER A 46 -0.72 8.07 -17.83
C SER A 46 -1.85 7.40 -18.59
N GLU A 47 -2.18 7.84 -19.81
CA GLU A 47 -3.17 7.18 -20.67
C GLU A 47 -2.80 5.71 -21.03
N LYS A 48 -1.61 5.25 -20.64
CA LYS A 48 -1.18 3.87 -20.78
C LYS A 48 -1.89 2.96 -19.77
N THR A 49 -2.31 1.79 -20.26
CA THR A 49 -2.93 0.69 -19.50
C THR A 49 -2.08 0.21 -18.31
N ASP A 50 -0.76 0.29 -18.43
CA ASP A 50 0.18 -0.21 -17.41
C ASP A 50 0.22 0.69 -16.16
N SER A 51 -0.25 1.94 -16.27
CA SER A 51 -0.24 2.85 -15.13
C SER A 51 -1.31 2.51 -14.08
N VAL A 52 -2.40 1.87 -14.49
CA VAL A 52 -3.49 1.44 -13.61
C VAL A 52 -3.07 0.23 -12.79
N SER A 53 -2.37 -0.73 -13.39
CA SER A 53 -1.84 -1.90 -12.68
C SER A 53 -0.73 -1.50 -11.69
N GLU A 54 0.09 -0.51 -12.03
CA GLU A 54 1.09 0.05 -11.12
C GLU A 54 0.46 0.80 -9.95
N ALA A 55 -0.57 1.61 -10.21
CA ALA A 55 -1.35 2.27 -9.16
C ALA A 55 -2.03 1.25 -8.23
N TRP A 56 -2.56 0.17 -8.80
CA TRP A 56 -3.16 -0.92 -8.03
C TRP A 56 -2.14 -1.63 -7.14
N LYS A 57 -0.95 -1.93 -7.67
CA LYS A 57 0.17 -2.47 -6.90
C LYS A 57 0.55 -1.56 -5.73
N ASN A 58 0.63 -0.26 -5.95
CA ASN A 58 0.96 0.71 -4.90
C ASN A 58 -0.14 0.81 -3.84
N ALA A 59 -1.41 0.71 -4.24
CA ALA A 59 -2.52 0.64 -3.29
C ALA A 59 -2.40 -0.58 -2.37
N LEU A 60 -2.05 -1.76 -2.92
CA LEU A 60 -1.81 -2.97 -2.13
C LEU A 60 -0.61 -2.84 -1.19
N LEU A 61 0.47 -2.17 -1.61
CA LEU A 61 1.66 -1.94 -0.78
C LEU A 61 1.41 -1.05 0.44
N ASN A 62 0.36 -0.23 0.42
CA ASN A 62 -0.06 0.54 1.59
C ASN A 62 -0.76 -0.33 2.66
N VAL A 63 -1.16 -1.56 2.32
CA VAL A 63 -1.74 -2.50 3.29
C VAL A 63 -0.64 -2.99 4.24
N HIS A 64 -0.88 -2.87 5.55
CA HIS A 64 0.09 -3.28 6.55
C HIS A 64 0.50 -4.76 6.37
N LYS A 65 1.82 -5.01 6.40
CA LYS A 65 2.48 -6.33 6.22
C LYS A 65 2.42 -6.92 4.80
N LEU A 66 2.05 -6.14 3.79
CA LEU A 66 2.06 -6.59 2.40
C LEU A 66 3.41 -6.26 1.72
N GLY A 67 4.13 -7.29 1.27
CA GLY A 67 5.41 -7.14 0.58
C GLY A 67 5.24 -7.05 -0.94
N GLN A 68 6.25 -6.49 -1.63
CA GLN A 68 6.23 -6.30 -3.09
C GLN A 68 5.93 -7.58 -3.89
N ASN A 69 6.53 -8.71 -3.54
CA ASN A 69 6.29 -9.99 -4.22
C ASN A 69 4.81 -10.44 -4.12
N ILE A 70 4.18 -10.16 -2.97
CA ILE A 70 2.77 -10.51 -2.75
C ILE A 70 1.86 -9.57 -3.56
N ALA A 71 2.17 -8.28 -3.57
CA ALA A 71 1.45 -7.31 -4.39
C ALA A 71 1.49 -7.70 -5.87
N GLU A 72 2.67 -8.07 -6.39
CA GLU A 72 2.83 -8.51 -7.78
C GLU A 72 2.03 -9.78 -8.08
N ALA A 73 2.02 -10.76 -7.17
CA ALA A 73 1.24 -11.97 -7.34
C ALA A 73 -0.28 -11.70 -7.38
N ILE A 74 -0.77 -10.78 -6.54
CA ILE A 74 -2.18 -10.37 -6.56
C ILE A 74 -2.51 -9.61 -7.85
N VAL A 75 -1.65 -8.70 -8.30
CA VAL A 75 -1.87 -7.91 -9.53
C VAL A 75 -1.86 -8.80 -10.78
N ASN A 76 -1.08 -9.90 -10.78
CA ASN A 76 -1.06 -10.86 -11.88
C ASN A 76 -2.38 -11.64 -12.00
N GLU A 77 -3.01 -11.99 -10.87
CA GLU A 77 -4.29 -12.69 -10.83
C GLU A 77 -5.48 -11.72 -11.04
N TYR A 78 -5.44 -10.58 -10.34
CA TYR A 78 -6.44 -9.53 -10.36
C TYR A 78 -5.81 -8.22 -10.78
N LYS A 79 -5.88 -7.93 -12.09
CA LYS A 79 -5.26 -6.74 -12.69
C LYS A 79 -5.87 -5.44 -12.18
N THR A 80 -7.13 -5.47 -11.77
CA THR A 80 -7.84 -4.31 -11.22
C THR A 80 -8.49 -4.62 -9.87
N PRO A 81 -8.73 -3.60 -9.02
CA PRO A 81 -9.52 -3.77 -7.81
C PRO A 81 -10.96 -4.22 -8.09
N GLY A 82 -11.51 -3.86 -9.26
CA GLY A 82 -12.84 -4.29 -9.67
C GLY A 82 -12.93 -5.81 -9.82
N ASP A 83 -11.93 -6.42 -10.46
CA ASP A 83 -11.85 -7.88 -10.62
C ASP A 83 -11.81 -8.58 -9.26
N LEU A 84 -11.05 -8.04 -8.31
CA LEU A 84 -10.96 -8.56 -6.95
C LEU A 84 -12.31 -8.47 -6.22
N ILE A 85 -12.99 -7.33 -6.31
CA ILE A 85 -14.30 -7.11 -5.67
C ILE A 85 -15.36 -8.03 -6.30
N MET A 86 -15.34 -8.22 -7.62
CA MET A 86 -16.24 -9.16 -8.30
C MET A 86 -16.00 -10.59 -7.83
N ALA A 87 -14.74 -11.01 -7.70
CA ALA A 87 -14.40 -12.33 -7.19
C ALA A 87 -14.88 -12.54 -5.74
N TYR A 88 -14.82 -11.51 -4.89
CA TYR A 88 -15.38 -11.56 -3.55
C TYR A 88 -16.91 -11.67 -3.54
N ARG A 89 -17.60 -11.00 -4.48
CA ARG A 89 -19.07 -11.07 -4.58
C ARG A 89 -19.55 -12.43 -5.10
N SER A 90 -18.81 -13.05 -6.00
CA SER A 90 -19.18 -14.35 -6.59
C SER A 90 -18.92 -15.54 -5.65
N ASN A 91 -17.94 -15.44 -4.75
CA ASN A 91 -17.55 -16.52 -3.82
C ASN A 91 -18.00 -16.20 -2.39
N ALA A 92 -19.26 -16.51 -2.04
CA ALA A 92 -19.82 -16.16 -0.73
C ALA A 92 -19.26 -16.96 0.46
N GLU A 93 -18.82 -18.21 0.25
CA GLU A 93 -18.40 -19.10 1.36
C GLU A 93 -16.90 -18.99 1.70
N ASP A 94 -16.03 -18.82 0.69
CA ASP A 94 -14.57 -18.83 0.86
C ASP A 94 -13.89 -17.47 0.56
N CYS A 95 -14.64 -16.36 0.50
CA CYS A 95 -14.11 -15.02 0.19
C CYS A 95 -12.90 -14.63 1.07
N ASN A 96 -12.93 -14.97 2.35
CA ASN A 96 -11.86 -14.66 3.30
C ASN A 96 -10.55 -15.40 3.00
N GLN A 97 -10.59 -16.53 2.29
CA GLN A 97 -9.44 -17.37 1.96
C GLN A 97 -9.05 -17.32 0.48
N LEU A 98 -9.78 -16.56 -0.34
CA LEU A 98 -9.58 -16.45 -1.78
C LEU A 98 -8.11 -16.15 -2.16
N LEU A 99 -7.47 -15.23 -1.43
CA LEU A 99 -6.08 -14.85 -1.68
C LEU A 99 -5.07 -15.75 -0.95
N ALA A 100 -5.50 -16.56 0.01
CA ALA A 100 -4.61 -17.28 0.92
C ALA A 100 -3.71 -18.30 0.19
N ASN A 101 -4.21 -18.89 -0.89
CA ASN A 101 -3.52 -19.91 -1.69
C ASN A 101 -2.68 -19.35 -2.83
N ILE A 102 -2.74 -18.02 -3.10
CA ILE A 102 -1.92 -17.40 -4.13
C ILE A 102 -0.44 -17.51 -3.74
N LYS A 103 0.36 -18.01 -4.67
CA LYS A 103 1.81 -18.19 -4.50
C LYS A 103 2.54 -16.95 -4.99
N ALA A 104 3.26 -16.27 -4.09
CA ALA A 104 4.16 -15.20 -4.47
C ALA A 104 5.53 -15.78 -4.80
N ARG A 105 5.86 -15.84 -6.10
CA ARG A 105 7.19 -16.26 -6.57
C ARG A 105 8.13 -15.07 -6.50
N ARG A 106 9.23 -15.21 -5.77
CA ARG A 106 10.38 -14.29 -5.88
C ARG A 106 11.09 -14.64 -7.18
N GLY A 107 11.32 -13.66 -8.07
CA GLY A 107 11.67 -13.82 -9.49
C GLY A 107 12.94 -14.62 -9.88
N VAL A 108 13.50 -15.43 -8.99
CA VAL A 108 14.64 -16.31 -9.25
C VAL A 108 14.17 -17.77 -9.32
N ALA A 109 14.63 -18.52 -10.32
CA ALA A 109 14.42 -19.97 -10.40
C ALA A 109 15.05 -20.63 -9.15
N GLY A 110 14.23 -21.33 -8.34
CA GLY A 110 14.67 -21.94 -7.08
C GLY A 110 14.38 -21.12 -5.81
N SER A 111 13.72 -19.96 -5.91
CA SER A 111 13.35 -19.19 -4.73
C SER A 111 12.11 -19.77 -4.01
N SER A 112 12.10 -19.68 -2.67
CA SER A 112 11.02 -20.17 -1.81
C SER A 112 9.67 -19.55 -2.21
N GLU A 113 8.70 -20.41 -2.53
CA GLU A 113 7.31 -20.02 -2.75
C GLU A 113 6.68 -19.61 -1.41
N ARG A 114 6.44 -18.31 -1.22
CA ARG A 114 5.72 -17.84 -0.04
C ARG A 114 4.25 -17.66 -0.40
N ARG A 115 3.38 -18.34 0.33
CA ARG A 115 1.93 -18.10 0.25
C ARG A 115 1.57 -16.83 1.01
N ILE A 116 0.52 -16.15 0.54
CA ILE A 116 -0.05 -14.98 1.21
C ILE A 116 -0.48 -15.30 2.65
N GLY A 117 -1.12 -16.46 2.81
CA GLY A 117 -1.61 -16.94 4.09
C GLY A 117 -2.99 -16.37 4.48
N PRO A 118 -3.75 -17.09 5.33
CA PRO A 118 -5.15 -16.77 5.61
C PRO A 118 -5.34 -15.46 6.37
N ALA A 119 -4.38 -15.05 7.21
CA ALA A 119 -4.47 -13.81 7.98
C ALA A 119 -4.42 -12.57 7.08
N LEU A 120 -3.52 -12.54 6.09
CA LEU A 120 -3.42 -11.42 5.16
C LEU A 120 -4.63 -11.38 4.22
N SER A 121 -5.08 -12.54 3.73
CA SER A 121 -6.29 -12.67 2.90
C SER A 121 -7.52 -12.08 3.61
N ARG A 122 -7.70 -12.40 4.89
CA ARG A 122 -8.80 -11.84 5.71
C ARG A 122 -8.69 -10.32 5.88
N ASN A 123 -7.48 -9.81 6.09
CA ASN A 123 -7.28 -8.36 6.24
C ASN A 123 -7.65 -7.61 4.95
N ILE A 124 -7.18 -8.10 3.79
CA ILE A 124 -7.51 -7.52 2.49
C ILE A 124 -9.03 -7.57 2.25
N HIS A 125 -9.68 -8.71 2.50
CA HIS A 125 -11.13 -8.83 2.37
C HIS A 125 -11.88 -7.81 3.24
N LYS A 126 -11.45 -7.59 4.49
CA LYS A 126 -12.01 -6.56 5.37
C LYS A 126 -11.85 -5.16 4.79
N ILE A 127 -10.67 -4.82 4.28
CA ILE A 127 -10.40 -3.48 3.72
C ILE A 127 -11.30 -3.18 2.51
N PHE A 128 -11.57 -4.16 1.64
CA PHE A 128 -12.37 -3.95 0.43
C PHE A 128 -13.88 -4.17 0.59
N THR A 129 -14.30 -4.83 1.67
CA THR A 129 -15.71 -5.20 1.89
C THR A 129 -16.34 -4.48 3.08
N SER A 130 -15.54 -4.01 4.03
CA SER A 130 -16.07 -3.28 5.20
C SER A 130 -16.72 -1.97 4.76
N SER A 131 -17.95 -1.76 5.21
CA SER A 131 -18.66 -0.49 5.06
C SER A 131 -18.39 0.47 6.24
N GLN A 132 -17.66 0.00 7.27
CA GLN A 132 -17.36 0.77 8.48
C GLN A 132 -15.92 1.29 8.46
N PRO A 133 -15.70 2.62 8.51
CA PRO A 133 -14.37 3.23 8.44
C PRO A 133 -13.59 3.25 9.78
N LEU A 134 -13.95 2.44 10.80
CA LEU A 134 -13.50 2.66 12.19
C LEU A 134 -13.12 1.41 13.00
N ASP A 135 -12.95 0.24 12.41
CA ASP A 135 -12.38 -0.89 13.17
C ASP A 135 -10.88 -0.66 13.37
N GLU A 136 -10.51 -0.23 14.58
CA GLU A 136 -9.14 -0.06 15.08
C GLU A 136 -8.27 -1.27 14.67
N ILE A 137 -7.24 -1.00 13.87
CA ILE A 137 -6.13 -1.91 13.56
C ILE A 137 -5.06 -1.76 14.63
#